data_AF-A0A947G3Z3-F1
#
_entry.id   AF-A0A947G3Z3-F1
#
_cell.length_a   1.000
_cell.length_b   1.000
_cell.length_c   1.000
_cell.angle_alpha   90.00
_cell.angle_beta   90.00
_cell.angle_gamma   90.00
#
_symmetry.space_group_name_H-M   'P 1'
#
loop_
_entity.id
_entity.type
_entity.pdbx_description
1 polymer ?
#
loop_
_entity_poly.entity_id
_entity_poly.type
_entity_poly.pdbx_seq_one_letter_code
_entity_poly.pdbx_strand_id
1 'polypeptide(L)'
;MAMPMQSNASQALARNPFLVLGLGASARTMDVERRKQKLLGLLELGHSSAKTFTTPFGEFPRDSERVREAADELLDPKRRLGWELWSVEPDADELGAALAMHYQFLAHCQDLLTGPEELDSLGQAWDQVFWGSALFARIDDQAERVNLDDPYQVADDFQDEIIEQIAGALADAPPFEIDDIESDTALRAVELFVDGRIDVIAQLAEKLGQEIDLRGHQHTLQWLDFDAAYKKLVRGRGYGIRHQVYAAVLSDISDYGVNLYDAEQYQDAQTVFSWLRDQARNVGDDETEELQQGNIQAAIEARTNAEVAYHYQGKEEMAGGSAAGWIFLKIALVVCYFLFRGSCMKSSTPDYDFQPTYTPPPITDFEVDRQLIEDLANNPPPLPDDYELGLPPATGDVTEGEIDVETEGGIEGGVLGGTLE
;
A
#
# COMPACT_ATOMS: atom_id res chain seq x y z
N MET A 1 9.24 25.84 10.05
CA MET A 1 10.09 24.65 9.84
C MET A 1 9.13 23.47 9.88
N ALA A 2 8.80 22.88 8.72
CA ALA A 2 7.92 21.72 8.67
C ALA A 2 8.69 20.54 9.25
N MET A 3 8.12 19.83 10.24
CA MET A 3 8.72 18.58 10.68
C MET A 3 8.59 17.56 9.55
N PRO A 4 9.67 16.84 9.19
CA PRO A 4 9.58 15.77 8.20
C PRO A 4 8.47 14.80 8.64
N MET A 5 7.60 14.42 7.72
CA MET A 5 6.60 13.38 8.00
C MET A 5 7.37 12.13 8.41
N GLN A 6 7.22 11.72 9.66
CA GLN A 6 7.86 10.55 10.21
C GLN A 6 7.34 9.30 9.47
N SER A 7 8.24 8.54 8.87
CA SER A 7 7.90 7.31 8.16
C SER A 7 7.17 6.33 9.08
N ASN A 8 6.33 5.45 8.53
CA ASN A 8 5.64 4.43 9.32
C ASN A 8 6.63 3.56 10.12
N ALA A 9 7.83 3.31 9.57
CA ALA A 9 8.96 2.67 10.25
C ALA A 9 9.31 3.34 11.58
N SER A 10 9.47 4.66 11.51
CA SER A 10 9.87 5.45 12.67
C SER A 10 8.79 5.45 13.75
N GLN A 11 7.52 5.31 13.36
CA GLN A 11 6.41 5.18 14.29
C GLN A 11 6.36 3.80 14.96
N ALA A 12 6.63 2.72 14.22
CA ALA A 12 6.69 1.36 14.76
C ALA A 12 7.82 1.23 15.80
N LEU A 13 9.03 1.68 15.46
CA LEU A 13 10.16 1.67 16.40
C LEU A 13 9.96 2.66 17.57
N ALA A 14 9.28 3.79 17.35
CA ALA A 14 8.90 4.70 18.44
C ALA A 14 7.89 4.09 19.41
N ARG A 15 7.19 3.01 19.03
CA ARG A 15 6.32 2.25 19.93
C ARG A 15 7.03 1.13 20.67
N ASN A 16 8.30 0.83 20.35
CA ASN A 16 9.04 -0.22 21.02
C ASN A 16 9.13 0.07 22.53
N PRO A 17 8.56 -0.78 23.39
CA PRO A 17 8.42 -0.49 24.81
C PRO A 17 9.75 -0.52 25.56
N PHE A 18 10.76 -1.24 25.07
CA PHE A 18 12.12 -1.19 25.63
C PHE A 18 12.74 0.20 25.45
N LEU A 19 12.60 0.80 24.26
CA LEU A 19 13.07 2.16 23.98
C LEU A 19 12.29 3.21 24.78
N VAL A 20 10.95 3.06 24.84
CA VAL A 20 10.11 3.94 25.65
C VAL A 20 10.54 3.91 27.11
N LEU A 21 10.81 2.75 27.71
CA LEU A 21 11.25 2.68 29.10
C LEU A 21 12.76 2.95 29.27
N GLY A 22 13.54 2.94 28.19
CA GLY A 22 14.99 3.02 28.23
C GLY A 22 15.59 1.82 28.97
N LEU A 23 15.15 0.63 28.60
CA LEU A 23 15.61 -0.67 29.09
C LEU A 23 16.23 -1.46 27.94
N GLY A 24 17.14 -2.38 28.25
CA GLY A 24 17.60 -3.38 27.28
C GLY A 24 16.66 -4.59 27.26
N ALA A 25 16.73 -5.39 26.19
CA ALA A 25 15.93 -6.61 26.05
C ALA A 25 16.12 -7.61 27.21
N SER A 26 17.29 -7.60 27.87
CA SER A 26 17.60 -8.45 29.03
C SER A 26 17.00 -7.98 30.36
N ALA A 27 16.25 -6.87 30.39
CA ALA A 27 15.68 -6.31 31.61
C ALA A 27 14.60 -7.22 32.21
N ARG A 28 14.62 -7.50 33.52
CA ARG A 28 13.64 -8.39 34.14
C ARG A 28 12.31 -7.67 34.38
N THR A 29 11.23 -8.42 34.63
CA THR A 29 9.91 -7.88 35.00
C THR A 29 9.98 -6.86 36.15
N MET A 30 10.83 -7.12 37.14
CA MET A 30 11.06 -6.19 38.26
C MET A 30 11.71 -4.87 37.80
N ASP A 31 12.60 -4.91 36.80
CA ASP A 31 13.23 -3.72 36.24
C ASP A 31 12.21 -2.88 35.46
N VAL A 32 11.30 -3.53 34.71
CA VAL A 32 10.18 -2.91 34.01
C VAL A 32 9.31 -2.11 34.98
N GLU A 33 8.83 -2.73 36.05
CA GLU A 33 7.99 -2.05 37.05
C GLU A 33 8.71 -0.91 37.75
N ARG A 34 9.95 -1.13 38.16
CA ARG A 34 10.78 -0.08 38.78
C ARG A 34 10.96 1.11 37.84
N ARG A 35 11.16 0.84 36.54
CA ARG A 35 11.37 1.87 35.53
C ARG A 35 10.09 2.63 35.22
N LYS A 36 8.95 1.94 35.13
CA LYS A 36 7.59 2.51 35.02
C LYS A 36 7.36 3.54 36.13
N GLN A 37 7.49 3.13 37.39
CA GLN A 37 7.27 4.02 38.55
C GLN A 37 8.21 5.22 38.56
N LYS A 38 9.49 5.00 38.25
CA LYS A 38 10.48 6.09 38.17
C LYS A 38 10.14 7.11 37.09
N LEU A 39 9.80 6.65 35.88
CA LEU A 39 9.49 7.55 34.76
C LEU A 39 8.20 8.32 34.99
N LEU A 40 7.16 7.68 35.53
CA LEU A 40 5.92 8.36 35.88
C LEU A 40 6.12 9.47 36.92
N GLY A 41 6.89 9.21 37.99
CA GLY A 41 7.19 10.25 38.97
C GLY A 41 8.02 11.41 38.39
N LEU A 42 8.97 11.11 37.50
CA LEU A 42 9.74 12.18 36.83
C LEU A 42 8.89 13.01 35.86
N LEU A 43 7.94 12.38 35.16
CA LEU A 43 7.00 13.06 34.27
C LEU A 43 6.04 13.95 35.05
N GLU A 44 5.54 13.48 36.19
CA GLU A 44 4.68 14.26 37.10
C GLU A 44 5.41 15.49 37.66
N LEU A 45 6.69 15.36 38.00
CA LEU A 45 7.55 16.47 38.41
C LEU A 45 8.01 17.38 37.24
N GLY A 46 7.64 17.04 36.00
CA GLY A 46 7.95 17.83 34.82
C GLY A 46 9.43 17.78 34.38
N HIS A 47 10.19 16.77 34.78
CA HIS A 47 11.61 16.65 34.48
C HIS A 47 11.85 16.48 32.97
N SER A 48 12.68 17.34 32.36
CA SER A 48 12.89 17.38 30.91
C SER A 48 13.41 16.06 30.34
N SER A 49 14.37 15.42 31.01
CA SER A 49 14.93 14.13 30.57
C SER A 49 13.94 12.96 30.55
N ALA A 50 12.79 13.09 31.21
CA ALA A 50 11.75 12.07 31.17
C ALA A 50 10.78 12.29 30.01
N LYS A 51 10.72 13.49 29.42
CA LYS A 51 9.77 13.88 28.37
C LYS A 51 10.16 13.42 26.97
N THR A 52 11.39 12.93 26.78
CA THR A 52 11.86 12.40 25.51
C THR A 52 12.64 11.11 25.69
N PHE A 53 12.77 10.36 24.60
CA PHE A 53 13.62 9.18 24.50
C PHE A 53 14.25 9.10 23.12
N THR A 54 15.42 8.47 23.04
CA THR A 54 16.17 8.35 21.80
C THR A 54 15.90 6.99 21.17
N THR A 55 15.73 7.00 19.85
CA THR A 55 15.66 5.83 18.98
C THR A 55 16.72 5.98 17.88
N PRO A 56 16.99 4.93 17.08
CA PRO A 56 17.85 5.05 15.89
C PRO A 56 17.41 6.15 14.91
N PHE A 57 16.12 6.52 14.92
CA PHE A 57 15.55 7.55 14.05
C PHE A 57 15.42 8.93 14.71
N GLY A 58 16.02 9.13 15.88
CA GLY A 58 16.02 10.41 16.59
C GLY A 58 15.23 10.40 17.91
N GLU A 59 14.94 11.60 18.42
CA GLU A 59 14.24 11.77 19.69
C GLU A 59 12.72 11.81 19.52
N PHE A 60 12.02 11.08 20.38
CA PHE A 60 10.57 10.98 20.41
C PHE A 60 10.00 11.46 21.74
N PRO A 61 8.79 12.05 21.75
CA PRO A 61 8.15 12.46 22.98
C PRO A 61 7.76 11.25 23.84
N ARG A 62 7.90 11.37 25.14
CA ARG A 62 7.47 10.40 26.14
C ARG A 62 6.45 11.06 27.06
N ASP A 63 5.26 10.49 27.11
CA ASP A 63 4.20 10.89 28.04
C ASP A 63 3.87 9.75 29.02
N SER A 64 2.97 10.05 29.97
CA SER A 64 2.63 9.09 31.03
C SER A 64 1.79 7.91 30.51
N GLU A 65 1.03 8.10 29.45
CA GLU A 65 0.17 7.06 28.86
C GLU A 65 1.04 6.04 28.15
N ARG A 66 1.95 6.50 27.28
CA ARG A 66 2.94 5.68 26.58
C ARG A 66 3.83 4.88 27.53
N VAL A 67 4.22 5.46 28.68
CA VAL A 67 4.99 4.72 29.71
C VAL A 67 4.18 3.59 30.35
N ARG A 68 2.87 3.78 30.56
CA ARG A 68 2.01 2.74 31.12
C ARG A 68 1.80 1.63 30.11
N GLU A 69 1.42 1.98 28.89
CA GLU A 69 1.23 1.04 27.77
C GLU A 69 2.51 0.22 27.54
N ALA A 70 3.66 0.88 27.42
CA ALA A 70 4.93 0.19 27.22
C ALA A 70 5.28 -0.79 28.36
N ALA A 71 4.97 -0.41 29.60
CA ALA A 71 5.18 -1.33 30.71
C ALA A 71 4.20 -2.51 30.68
N ASP A 72 2.93 -2.26 30.37
CA ASP A 72 1.91 -3.31 30.31
C ASP A 72 2.22 -4.31 29.18
N GLU A 73 2.71 -3.84 28.04
CA GLU A 73 3.26 -4.67 26.94
C GLU A 73 4.40 -5.59 27.40
N LEU A 74 5.37 -5.08 28.17
CA LEU A 74 6.51 -5.88 28.66
C LEU A 74 6.18 -6.77 29.86
N LEU A 75 5.04 -6.56 30.51
CA LEU A 75 4.56 -7.41 31.60
C LEU A 75 3.86 -8.67 31.06
N ASP A 76 3.33 -8.63 29.84
CA ASP A 76 2.82 -9.80 29.14
C ASP A 76 3.99 -10.61 28.53
N PRO A 77 4.20 -11.87 28.95
CA PRO A 77 5.30 -12.71 28.46
C PRO A 77 5.36 -12.87 26.94
N LYS A 78 4.19 -13.01 26.29
CA LYS A 78 4.09 -13.28 24.85
C LYS A 78 4.46 -12.01 24.07
N ARG A 79 3.84 -10.89 24.43
CA ARG A 79 4.10 -9.59 23.78
C ARG A 79 5.54 -9.15 24.01
N ARG A 80 6.04 -9.31 25.23
CA ARG A 80 7.44 -9.06 25.56
C ARG A 80 8.39 -9.80 24.62
N LEU A 81 8.17 -11.11 24.39
CA LEU A 81 9.03 -11.89 23.51
C LEU A 81 9.02 -11.33 22.07
N GLY A 82 7.85 -10.97 21.54
CA GLY A 82 7.76 -10.29 20.24
C GLY A 82 8.61 -9.00 20.19
N TRP A 83 8.52 -8.15 21.21
CA TRP A 83 9.33 -6.94 21.30
C TRP A 83 10.84 -7.20 21.48
N GLU A 84 11.23 -8.32 22.10
CA GLU A 84 12.65 -8.72 22.20
C GLU A 84 13.22 -9.08 20.83
N LEU A 85 12.43 -9.71 19.95
CA LEU A 85 12.82 -10.00 18.56
C LEU A 85 13.03 -8.72 17.74
N TRP A 86 12.25 -7.68 17.98
CA TRP A 86 12.45 -6.36 17.34
C TRP A 86 13.65 -5.57 17.88
N SER A 87 14.19 -5.96 19.04
CA SER A 87 15.23 -5.22 19.78
C SER A 87 16.64 -5.80 19.60
N VAL A 88 16.84 -6.63 18.58
CA VAL A 88 18.14 -7.26 18.29
C VAL A 88 19.12 -6.24 17.75
N GLU A 89 20.36 -6.29 18.25
CA GLU A 89 21.44 -5.48 17.71
C GLU A 89 21.77 -5.95 16.28
N PRO A 90 21.92 -5.03 15.30
CA PRO A 90 22.11 -5.37 13.88
C PRO A 90 23.23 -6.38 13.58
N ASP A 91 24.28 -6.40 14.39
CA ASP A 91 25.49 -7.18 14.13
C ASP A 91 25.49 -8.55 14.85
N ALA A 92 24.36 -8.97 15.43
CA ALA A 92 24.31 -10.14 16.30
C ALA A 92 24.22 -11.48 15.54
N ASP A 93 23.42 -11.57 14.48
CA ASP A 93 23.06 -12.79 13.75
C ASP A 93 22.26 -12.48 12.46
N GLU A 94 21.74 -13.52 11.78
CA GLU A 94 20.87 -13.42 10.60
C GLU A 94 19.63 -12.54 10.86
N LEU A 95 19.04 -12.64 12.06
CA LEU A 95 17.91 -11.81 12.47
C LEU A 95 18.30 -10.33 12.60
N GLY A 96 19.46 -10.04 13.19
CA GLY A 96 20.00 -8.68 13.24
C GLY A 96 20.20 -8.07 11.85
N ALA A 97 20.75 -8.84 10.91
CA ALA A 97 20.96 -8.40 9.53
C ALA A 97 19.62 -8.14 8.80
N ALA A 98 18.66 -9.06 8.90
CA ALA A 98 17.33 -8.89 8.29
C ALA A 98 16.58 -7.69 8.87
N LEU A 99 16.64 -7.47 10.19
CA LEU A 99 16.06 -6.28 10.83
C LEU A 99 16.73 -4.99 10.36
N ALA A 100 18.05 -4.98 10.21
CA ALA A 100 18.76 -3.82 9.69
C ALA A 100 18.30 -3.48 8.27
N MET A 101 18.20 -4.48 7.39
CA MET A 101 17.65 -4.31 6.04
C MET A 101 16.18 -3.86 6.08
N HIS A 102 15.37 -4.44 6.96
CA HIS A 102 13.96 -4.08 7.11
C HIS A 102 13.79 -2.62 7.52
N TYR A 103 14.55 -2.16 8.52
CA TYR A 103 14.50 -0.75 8.93
C TYR A 103 15.03 0.20 7.87
N GLN A 104 16.07 -0.19 7.13
CA GLN A 104 16.54 0.58 5.98
C GLN A 104 15.47 0.66 4.90
N PHE A 105 14.86 -0.46 4.54
CA PHE A 105 13.78 -0.53 3.57
C PHE A 105 12.62 0.39 3.97
N LEU A 106 12.10 0.27 5.20
CA LEU A 106 10.99 1.11 5.65
C LEU A 106 11.35 2.61 5.71
N ALA A 107 12.63 2.95 5.94
CA ALA A 107 13.10 4.34 5.88
C ALA A 107 13.17 4.87 4.43
N HIS A 108 13.62 4.05 3.48
CA HIS A 108 13.82 4.46 2.09
C HIS A 108 12.59 4.29 1.20
N CYS A 109 11.61 3.47 1.60
CA CYS A 109 10.38 3.23 0.84
C CYS A 109 9.63 4.52 0.48
N GLN A 110 9.79 5.58 1.29
CA GLN A 110 9.17 6.89 1.04
C GLN A 110 9.99 7.76 0.09
N ASP A 111 11.30 7.60 0.04
CA ASP A 111 12.20 8.53 -0.63
C ASP A 111 12.66 8.04 -2.00
N LEU A 112 12.96 6.74 -2.14
CA LEU A 112 13.35 6.07 -3.39
C LEU A 112 13.31 4.56 -3.12
N LEU A 113 12.24 3.88 -3.52
CA LEU A 113 12.30 2.42 -3.65
C LEU A 113 13.06 2.09 -4.92
N THR A 114 14.20 1.44 -4.78
CA THR A 114 15.14 1.12 -5.85
C THR A 114 14.78 -0.27 -6.40
N GLY A 115 13.62 -0.35 -7.05
CA GLY A 115 13.24 -1.52 -7.86
C GLY A 115 12.89 -2.81 -7.09
N PRO A 116 12.49 -3.87 -7.83
CA PRO A 116 12.10 -5.15 -7.24
C PRO A 116 13.26 -5.91 -6.57
N GLU A 117 14.51 -5.66 -7.00
CA GLU A 117 15.71 -6.33 -6.48
C GLU A 117 15.92 -6.11 -4.97
N GLU A 118 15.60 -4.93 -4.45
CA GLU A 118 15.76 -4.63 -3.02
C GLU A 118 14.68 -5.28 -2.16
N LEU A 119 13.45 -5.29 -2.66
CA LEU A 119 12.35 -5.97 -2.00
C LEU A 119 12.62 -7.48 -1.97
N ASP A 120 13.12 -8.03 -3.09
CA ASP A 120 13.53 -9.43 -3.16
C ASP A 120 14.68 -9.74 -2.21
N SER A 121 15.73 -8.91 -2.20
CA SER A 121 16.87 -9.05 -1.27
C SER A 121 16.43 -9.00 0.20
N LEU A 122 15.53 -8.08 0.55
CA LEU A 122 14.94 -8.00 1.88
C LEU A 122 14.14 -9.27 2.19
N GLY A 123 13.33 -9.72 1.24
CA GLY A 123 12.57 -10.96 1.37
C GLY A 123 13.48 -12.16 1.61
N GLN A 124 14.54 -12.33 0.82
CA GLN A 124 15.50 -13.42 0.98
C GLN A 124 16.18 -13.39 2.35
N ALA A 125 16.48 -12.20 2.88
CA ALA A 125 17.01 -12.06 4.23
C ALA A 125 16.01 -12.55 5.29
N TRP A 126 14.72 -12.25 5.12
CA TRP A 126 13.66 -12.75 6.00
C TRP A 126 13.39 -14.24 5.82
N ASP A 127 13.46 -14.78 4.60
CA ASP A 127 13.35 -16.21 4.35
C ASP A 127 14.45 -16.98 5.10
N GLN A 128 15.68 -16.47 5.11
CA GLN A 128 16.75 -17.06 5.92
C GLN A 128 16.44 -17.05 7.41
N VAL A 129 15.76 -16.01 7.92
CA VAL A 129 15.36 -15.93 9.33
C VAL A 129 14.21 -16.89 9.65
N PHE A 130 13.16 -16.92 8.83
CA PHE A 130 11.94 -17.71 9.08
C PHE A 130 12.14 -19.20 8.80
N TRP A 131 12.96 -19.55 7.82
CA TRP A 131 13.28 -20.95 7.51
C TRP A 131 14.59 -21.42 8.14
N GLY A 132 15.35 -20.50 8.74
CA GLY A 132 16.57 -20.79 9.47
C GLY A 132 16.32 -21.25 10.91
N SER A 133 17.42 -21.56 11.61
CA SER A 133 17.36 -21.98 13.02
C SER A 133 17.55 -20.84 14.00
N ALA A 134 18.03 -19.67 13.56
CA ALA A 134 18.40 -18.55 14.43
C ALA A 134 17.18 -17.98 15.18
N LEU A 135 16.06 -17.75 14.48
CA LEU A 135 14.83 -17.24 15.08
C LEU A 135 14.29 -18.19 16.15
N PHE A 136 14.10 -19.47 15.79
CA PHE A 136 13.55 -20.47 16.71
C PHE A 136 14.45 -20.75 17.90
N ALA A 137 15.78 -20.82 17.71
CA ALA A 137 16.72 -20.98 18.82
C ALA A 137 16.63 -19.82 19.83
N ARG A 138 16.39 -18.60 19.34
CA ARG A 138 16.22 -17.42 20.18
C ARG A 138 14.88 -17.40 20.90
N ILE A 139 13.81 -17.76 20.19
CA ILE A 139 12.47 -17.92 20.77
C ILE A 139 12.51 -18.99 21.86
N ASP A 140 13.11 -20.15 21.62
CA ASP A 140 13.22 -21.24 22.60
C ASP A 140 13.98 -20.81 23.86
N ASP A 141 15.14 -20.14 23.73
CA ASP A 141 15.95 -19.65 24.87
C ASP A 141 15.18 -18.63 25.74
N GLN A 142 14.34 -17.81 25.12
CA GLN A 142 13.56 -16.81 25.86
C GLN A 142 12.25 -17.37 26.40
N ALA A 143 11.58 -18.24 25.66
CA ALA A 143 10.33 -18.88 26.07
C ALA A 143 10.51 -19.69 27.35
N GLU A 144 11.64 -20.37 27.51
CA GLU A 144 11.99 -21.06 28.75
C GLU A 144 12.08 -20.09 29.94
N ARG A 145 12.60 -18.87 29.72
CA ARG A 145 12.73 -17.85 30.78
C ARG A 145 11.40 -17.26 31.21
N VAL A 146 10.45 -17.13 30.27
CA VAL A 146 9.15 -16.49 30.53
C VAL A 146 7.99 -17.49 30.69
N ASN A 147 8.26 -18.78 30.57
CA ASN A 147 7.30 -19.88 30.71
C ASN A 147 6.09 -19.72 29.77
N LEU A 148 6.37 -19.59 28.47
CA LEU A 148 5.33 -19.55 27.42
C LEU A 148 4.87 -20.97 27.05
N ASP A 149 3.55 -21.14 26.94
CA ASP A 149 2.94 -22.43 26.59
C ASP A 149 3.10 -22.76 25.10
N ASP A 150 3.08 -21.73 24.23
CA ASP A 150 3.23 -21.86 22.79
C ASP A 150 4.19 -20.78 22.26
N PRO A 151 5.50 -21.07 22.25
CA PRO A 151 6.49 -20.13 21.74
C PRO A 151 6.45 -19.96 20.22
N TYR A 152 5.98 -20.95 19.46
CA TYR A 152 5.98 -20.90 18.00
C TYR A 152 4.90 -19.96 17.46
N GLN A 153 3.79 -19.79 18.16
CA GLN A 153 2.82 -18.74 17.84
C GLN A 153 3.45 -17.34 17.85
N VAL A 154 4.50 -17.10 18.65
CA VAL A 154 5.21 -15.80 18.63
C VAL A 154 6.03 -15.65 17.34
N ALA A 155 6.58 -16.73 16.80
CA ALA A 155 7.27 -16.71 15.50
C ALA A 155 6.29 -16.38 14.37
N ASP A 156 5.13 -17.03 14.37
CA ASP A 156 4.07 -16.82 13.36
C ASP A 156 3.54 -15.38 13.44
N ASP A 157 3.18 -14.91 14.63
CA ASP A 157 2.71 -13.52 14.84
C ASP A 157 3.77 -12.50 14.38
N PHE A 158 5.05 -12.78 14.64
CA PHE A 158 6.16 -11.91 14.23
C PHE A 158 6.37 -11.93 12.72
N GLN A 159 6.26 -13.10 12.08
CA GLN A 159 6.32 -13.22 10.63
C GLN A 159 5.18 -12.44 9.96
N ASP A 160 3.96 -12.59 10.46
CA ASP A 160 2.79 -11.87 9.96
C ASP A 160 2.98 -10.35 10.12
N GLU A 161 3.48 -9.88 11.26
CA GLU A 161 3.77 -8.46 11.49
C GLU A 161 4.82 -7.92 10.49
N ILE A 162 5.87 -8.69 10.19
CA ILE A 162 6.87 -8.33 9.17
C ILE A 162 6.25 -8.21 7.78
N ILE A 163 5.45 -9.20 7.38
CA ILE A 163 4.76 -9.23 6.09
C ILE A 163 3.81 -8.04 5.98
N GLU A 164 3.03 -7.75 7.03
CA GLU A 164 2.13 -6.59 7.11
C GLU A 164 2.88 -5.26 7.00
N GLN A 165 4.02 -5.11 7.68
CA GLN A 165 4.83 -3.88 7.60
C GLN A 165 5.42 -3.68 6.20
N ILE A 166 5.91 -4.74 5.56
CA ILE A 166 6.39 -4.68 4.17
C ILE A 166 5.22 -4.30 3.24
N ALA A 167 4.09 -5.02 3.32
CA ALA A 167 2.89 -4.74 2.53
C ALA A 167 2.38 -3.30 2.71
N GLY A 168 2.42 -2.78 3.94
CA GLY A 168 2.08 -1.40 4.27
C GLY A 168 3.02 -0.39 3.63
N ALA A 169 4.32 -0.68 3.58
CA ALA A 169 5.30 0.18 2.90
C ALA A 169 5.14 0.16 1.37
N LEU A 170 4.73 -0.98 0.80
CA LEU A 170 4.42 -1.08 -0.64
C LEU A 170 3.24 -0.20 -1.08
N ALA A 171 2.39 0.25 -0.15
CA ALA A 171 1.29 1.16 -0.44
C ALA A 171 1.74 2.52 -0.96
N ASP A 172 2.92 2.97 -0.54
CA ASP A 172 3.52 4.25 -0.93
C ASP A 172 4.63 4.07 -1.99
N ALA A 173 4.99 2.83 -2.30
CA ALA A 173 6.02 2.49 -3.27
C ALA A 173 5.65 2.90 -4.71
N PRO A 174 6.65 3.31 -5.53
CA PRO A 174 6.45 3.38 -6.97
C PRO A 174 6.11 1.99 -7.53
N PRO A 175 5.40 1.90 -8.66
CA PRO A 175 5.12 0.61 -9.26
C PRO A 175 6.38 -0.10 -9.76
N PHE A 176 6.42 -1.42 -9.58
CA PHE A 176 7.49 -2.31 -10.04
C PHE A 176 6.92 -3.64 -10.53
N GLU A 177 7.69 -4.33 -11.38
CA GLU A 177 7.39 -5.67 -11.88
C GLU A 177 7.65 -6.70 -10.77
N ILE A 178 6.68 -7.58 -10.55
CA ILE A 178 6.70 -8.58 -9.45
C ILE A 178 7.24 -9.91 -9.91
N ASP A 179 7.28 -10.13 -11.22
CA ASP A 179 7.75 -11.37 -11.82
C ASP A 179 9.25 -11.62 -11.51
N ASP A 180 9.96 -10.60 -11.01
CA ASP A 180 11.36 -10.66 -10.57
C ASP A 180 11.53 -10.98 -9.06
N ILE A 181 10.45 -11.17 -8.30
CA ILE A 181 10.52 -11.51 -6.87
C ILE A 181 10.57 -13.03 -6.72
N GLU A 182 11.69 -13.53 -6.19
CA GLU A 182 11.93 -14.95 -5.93
C GLU A 182 11.68 -15.31 -4.45
N SER A 183 11.77 -14.35 -3.54
CA SER A 183 11.55 -14.57 -2.11
C SER A 183 10.09 -14.86 -1.76
N ASP A 184 9.88 -15.91 -0.98
CA ASP A 184 8.56 -16.30 -0.47
C ASP A 184 7.99 -15.21 0.45
N THR A 185 8.79 -14.62 1.33
CA THR A 185 8.35 -13.55 2.23
C THR A 185 7.96 -12.29 1.46
N ALA A 186 8.80 -11.86 0.51
CA ALA A 186 8.48 -10.70 -0.31
C ALA A 186 7.22 -10.93 -1.16
N LEU A 187 7.08 -12.13 -1.74
CA LEU A 187 5.91 -12.51 -2.51
C LEU A 187 4.65 -12.47 -1.65
N ARG A 188 4.66 -13.05 -0.44
CA ARG A 188 3.52 -12.98 0.50
C ARG A 188 3.16 -11.54 0.88
N ALA A 189 4.14 -10.67 1.06
CA ALA A 189 3.87 -9.25 1.34
C ALA A 189 3.25 -8.52 0.14
N VAL A 190 3.69 -8.85 -1.08
CA VAL A 190 3.08 -8.35 -2.31
C VAL A 190 1.66 -8.88 -2.45
N GLU A 191 1.41 -10.16 -2.23
CA GLU A 191 0.07 -10.77 -2.27
C GLU A 191 -0.87 -10.08 -1.27
N LEU A 192 -0.45 -9.93 -0.01
CA LEU A 192 -1.24 -9.24 1.02
C LEU A 192 -1.57 -7.79 0.63
N PHE A 193 -0.59 -7.08 0.06
CA PHE A 193 -0.80 -5.73 -0.45
C PHE A 193 -1.81 -5.72 -1.62
N VAL A 194 -1.69 -6.66 -2.55
CA VAL A 194 -2.54 -6.76 -3.74
C VAL A 194 -3.97 -7.10 -3.35
N ASP A 195 -4.17 -8.10 -2.50
CA ASP A 195 -5.48 -8.54 -2.04
C ASP A 195 -6.22 -7.39 -1.35
N GLY A 196 -5.56 -6.69 -0.43
CA GLY A 196 -6.15 -5.52 0.24
C GLY A 196 -6.54 -4.38 -0.72
N ARG A 197 -5.84 -4.25 -1.87
CA ARG A 197 -6.18 -3.27 -2.90
C ARG A 197 -7.27 -3.78 -3.85
N ILE A 198 -7.27 -5.06 -4.17
CA ILE A 198 -8.32 -5.73 -4.93
C ILE A 198 -9.65 -5.54 -4.21
N ASP A 199 -9.71 -5.78 -2.90
CA ASP A 199 -10.92 -5.59 -2.10
C ASP A 199 -11.48 -4.18 -2.20
N VAL A 200 -10.61 -3.17 -2.11
CA VAL A 200 -11.03 -1.76 -2.23
C VAL A 200 -11.59 -1.46 -3.62
N ILE A 201 -10.96 -1.97 -4.68
CA ILE A 201 -11.42 -1.75 -6.05
C ILE A 201 -12.69 -2.54 -6.35
N ALA A 202 -12.80 -3.77 -5.86
CA ALA A 202 -14.01 -4.58 -5.97
C ALA A 202 -15.19 -3.87 -5.29
N GLN A 203 -15.00 -3.31 -4.09
CA GLN A 203 -16.03 -2.50 -3.43
C GLN A 203 -16.44 -1.26 -4.25
N LEU A 204 -15.48 -0.61 -4.93
CA LEU A 204 -15.81 0.50 -5.83
C LEU A 204 -16.59 0.04 -7.07
N ALA A 205 -16.25 -1.12 -7.63
CA ALA A 205 -16.95 -1.73 -8.76
C ALA A 205 -18.38 -2.16 -8.37
N GLU A 206 -18.53 -2.84 -7.23
CA GLU A 206 -19.83 -3.21 -6.66
C GLU A 206 -20.70 -1.95 -6.44
N LYS A 207 -20.13 -0.88 -5.87
CA LYS A 207 -20.83 0.38 -5.66
C LYS A 207 -21.29 1.02 -6.96
N LEU A 208 -20.48 0.98 -8.02
CA LEU A 208 -20.88 1.42 -9.36
C LEU A 208 -22.06 0.60 -9.88
N GLY A 209 -22.06 -0.71 -9.67
CA GLY A 209 -23.16 -1.60 -10.07
C GLY A 209 -24.47 -1.34 -9.31
N GLN A 210 -24.39 -0.96 -8.03
CA GLN A 210 -25.56 -0.79 -7.14
C GLN A 210 -26.18 0.63 -7.18
N GLU A 211 -25.37 1.68 -7.26
CA GLU A 211 -25.81 3.07 -7.09
C GLU A 211 -26.29 3.74 -8.39
N ILE A 212 -26.88 2.98 -9.31
CA ILE A 212 -27.31 3.54 -10.58
C ILE A 212 -28.64 4.29 -10.43
N ASP A 213 -28.60 5.45 -9.77
CA ASP A 213 -29.56 6.52 -10.06
C ASP A 213 -29.20 7.09 -11.43
N LEU A 214 -29.76 6.48 -12.48
CA LEU A 214 -29.57 6.79 -13.90
C LEU A 214 -29.94 8.24 -14.29
N ARG A 215 -30.27 9.10 -13.32
CA ARG A 215 -30.68 10.48 -13.53
C ARG A 215 -29.60 11.45 -13.09
N GLY A 216 -28.53 11.59 -13.87
CA GLY A 216 -27.57 12.67 -13.63
C GLY A 216 -26.24 12.49 -14.33
N HIS A 217 -25.30 13.38 -14.01
CA HIS A 217 -23.88 13.29 -14.42
C HIS A 217 -23.02 12.62 -13.33
N GLN A 218 -23.62 12.06 -12.28
CA GLN A 218 -22.90 11.51 -11.13
C GLN A 218 -22.17 10.20 -11.44
N HIS A 219 -22.77 9.34 -12.27
CA HIS A 219 -22.18 8.06 -12.67
C HIS A 219 -20.89 8.25 -13.49
N THR A 220 -20.81 9.32 -14.30
CA THR A 220 -19.59 9.67 -15.03
C THR A 220 -18.43 9.99 -14.08
N LEU A 221 -18.68 10.71 -12.98
CA LEU A 221 -17.64 11.02 -11.99
C LEU A 221 -17.20 9.76 -11.24
N GLN A 222 -18.14 8.93 -10.79
CA GLN A 222 -17.84 7.67 -10.12
C GLN A 222 -17.03 6.72 -11.02
N TRP A 223 -17.36 6.66 -12.32
CA TRP A 223 -16.59 5.90 -13.31
C TRP A 223 -15.14 6.39 -13.45
N LEU A 224 -14.94 7.71 -13.49
CA LEU A 224 -13.59 8.30 -13.58
C LEU A 224 -12.77 8.03 -12.32
N ASP A 225 -13.39 8.10 -11.14
CA ASP A 225 -12.74 7.79 -9.87
C ASP A 225 -12.32 6.30 -9.82
N PHE A 226 -13.20 5.40 -10.26
CA PHE A 226 -12.89 3.97 -10.40
C PHE A 226 -11.75 3.71 -11.39
N ASP A 227 -11.84 4.25 -12.62
CA ASP A 227 -10.81 4.05 -13.65
C ASP A 227 -9.45 4.60 -13.21
N ALA A 228 -9.43 5.75 -12.51
CA ALA A 228 -8.21 6.30 -11.93
C ALA A 228 -7.63 5.39 -10.83
N ALA A 229 -8.47 4.85 -9.95
CA ALA A 229 -8.05 3.91 -8.90
C ALA A 229 -7.50 2.60 -9.50
N TYR A 230 -8.21 2.02 -10.46
CA TYR A 230 -7.78 0.83 -11.21
C TYR A 230 -6.44 1.06 -11.89
N LYS A 231 -6.31 2.10 -12.71
CA LYS A 231 -5.05 2.44 -13.40
C LYS A 231 -3.91 2.67 -12.42
N LYS A 232 -4.16 3.33 -11.28
CA LYS A 232 -3.14 3.52 -10.25
C LYS A 232 -2.67 2.18 -9.69
N LEU A 233 -3.57 1.22 -9.48
CA LEU A 233 -3.22 -0.09 -8.95
C LEU A 233 -2.43 -0.94 -9.97
N VAL A 234 -2.87 -0.98 -11.23
CA VAL A 234 -2.29 -1.89 -12.24
C VAL A 234 -1.08 -1.32 -12.98
N ARG A 235 -0.89 0.01 -12.97
CA ARG A 235 0.18 0.67 -13.74
C ARG A 235 1.55 0.16 -13.29
N GLY A 236 2.35 -0.34 -14.22
CA GLY A 236 3.72 -0.80 -13.95
C GLY A 236 3.80 -2.08 -13.10
N ARG A 237 2.68 -2.79 -12.91
CA ARG A 237 2.64 -4.10 -12.25
C ARG A 237 2.68 -5.21 -13.28
N GLY A 238 3.29 -6.35 -12.94
CA GLY A 238 3.43 -7.53 -13.80
C GLY A 238 2.09 -8.10 -14.28
N TYR A 239 2.13 -9.06 -15.22
CA TYR A 239 0.93 -9.63 -15.83
C TYR A 239 -0.01 -10.27 -14.79
N GLY A 240 0.54 -11.00 -13.82
CA GLY A 240 -0.23 -11.72 -12.80
C GLY A 240 -1.17 -10.81 -12.00
N ILE A 241 -0.65 -9.69 -11.46
CA ILE A 241 -1.48 -8.70 -10.76
C ILE A 241 -2.59 -8.16 -11.66
N ARG A 242 -2.24 -7.75 -12.89
CA ARG A 242 -3.22 -7.11 -13.77
C ARG A 242 -4.39 -8.05 -14.02
N HIS A 243 -4.10 -9.33 -14.24
CA HIS A 243 -5.10 -10.37 -14.40
C HIS A 243 -5.96 -10.55 -13.14
N GLN A 244 -5.36 -10.65 -11.95
CA GLN A 244 -6.11 -10.80 -10.70
C GLN A 244 -7.04 -9.61 -10.42
N VAL A 245 -6.52 -8.38 -10.56
CA VAL A 245 -7.31 -7.15 -10.36
C VAL A 245 -8.43 -7.07 -11.38
N TYR A 246 -8.16 -7.40 -12.65
CA TYR A 246 -9.17 -7.41 -13.70
C TYR A 246 -10.28 -8.42 -13.42
N ALA A 247 -9.91 -9.66 -13.06
CA ALA A 247 -10.85 -10.73 -12.73
C ALA A 247 -11.77 -10.33 -11.57
N ALA A 248 -11.24 -9.65 -10.55
CA ALA A 248 -12.00 -9.21 -9.39
C ALA A 248 -13.08 -8.16 -9.70
N VAL A 249 -12.89 -7.34 -10.74
CA VAL A 249 -13.85 -6.27 -11.10
C VAL A 249 -14.71 -6.61 -12.30
N LEU A 250 -14.36 -7.65 -13.06
CA LEU A 250 -14.96 -7.94 -14.37
C LEU A 250 -16.48 -8.08 -14.31
N SER A 251 -16.99 -8.84 -13.34
CA SER A 251 -18.43 -9.09 -13.20
C SER A 251 -19.19 -7.78 -12.94
N ASP A 252 -18.81 -7.04 -11.89
CA ASP A 252 -19.53 -5.84 -11.47
C ASP A 252 -19.47 -4.72 -12.51
N ILE A 253 -18.32 -4.55 -13.18
CA ILE A 253 -18.18 -3.54 -14.24
C ILE A 253 -18.94 -3.96 -15.51
N SER A 254 -19.04 -5.26 -15.81
CA SER A 254 -19.88 -5.75 -16.90
C SER A 254 -21.36 -5.47 -16.62
N ASP A 255 -21.82 -5.77 -15.40
CA ASP A 255 -23.19 -5.49 -14.97
C ASP A 255 -23.49 -3.98 -15.01
N TYR A 256 -22.55 -3.15 -14.57
CA TYR A 256 -22.65 -1.70 -14.71
C TYR A 256 -22.82 -1.26 -16.18
N GLY A 257 -22.03 -1.80 -17.09
CA GLY A 257 -22.16 -1.54 -18.54
C GLY A 257 -23.52 -1.97 -19.11
N VAL A 258 -24.03 -3.13 -18.70
CA VAL A 258 -25.37 -3.62 -19.09
C VAL A 258 -26.47 -2.72 -18.56
N ASN A 259 -26.38 -2.28 -17.30
CA ASN A 259 -27.36 -1.39 -16.69
C ASN A 259 -27.40 -0.02 -17.40
N LEU A 260 -26.24 0.53 -17.80
CA LEU A 260 -26.16 1.74 -18.63
C LEU A 260 -26.83 1.54 -20.00
N TYR A 261 -26.63 0.38 -20.62
CA TYR A 261 -27.26 0.04 -21.89
C TYR A 261 -28.79 -0.05 -21.76
N ASP A 262 -29.29 -0.74 -20.74
CA ASP A 262 -30.72 -0.90 -20.46
C ASP A 262 -31.39 0.44 -20.12
N ALA A 263 -30.63 1.39 -19.59
CA ALA A 263 -31.04 2.77 -19.33
C ALA A 263 -31.06 3.68 -20.56
N GLU A 264 -30.79 3.15 -21.75
CA GLU A 264 -30.63 3.90 -23.00
C GLU A 264 -29.45 4.90 -22.97
N GLN A 265 -28.50 4.75 -22.03
CA GLN A 265 -27.26 5.55 -21.95
C GLN A 265 -26.15 4.92 -22.81
N TYR A 266 -26.44 4.69 -24.09
CA TYR A 266 -25.61 3.88 -24.97
C TYR A 266 -24.18 4.37 -25.15
N GLN A 267 -23.94 5.69 -25.07
CA GLN A 267 -22.59 6.24 -25.17
C GLN A 267 -21.73 5.87 -23.95
N ASP A 268 -22.30 5.95 -22.75
CA ASP A 268 -21.57 5.60 -21.53
C ASP A 268 -21.36 4.08 -21.43
N ALA A 269 -22.38 3.28 -21.81
CA ALA A 269 -22.24 1.84 -21.95
C ALA A 269 -21.12 1.45 -22.92
N GLN A 270 -21.06 2.11 -24.09
CA GLN A 270 -19.98 1.91 -25.06
C GLN A 270 -18.60 2.22 -24.45
N THR A 271 -18.48 3.27 -23.64
CA THR A 271 -17.22 3.61 -22.93
C THR A 271 -16.82 2.50 -21.97
N VAL A 272 -17.74 1.98 -21.16
CA VAL A 272 -17.47 0.88 -20.21
C VAL A 272 -17.08 -0.41 -20.95
N PHE A 273 -17.82 -0.81 -21.98
CA PHE A 273 -17.47 -2.01 -22.76
C PHE A 273 -16.14 -1.87 -23.51
N SER A 274 -15.82 -0.68 -24.02
CA SER A 274 -14.50 -0.43 -24.63
C SER A 274 -13.38 -0.57 -23.62
N TRP A 275 -13.60 -0.07 -22.40
CA TRP A 275 -12.64 -0.21 -21.31
C TRP A 275 -12.43 -1.69 -20.95
N LEU A 276 -13.51 -2.46 -20.76
CA LEU A 276 -13.43 -3.89 -20.44
C LEU A 276 -12.65 -4.66 -21.52
N ARG A 277 -12.97 -4.43 -22.80
CA ARG A 277 -12.23 -5.04 -23.92
C ARG A 277 -10.73 -4.70 -23.86
N ASP A 278 -10.40 -3.43 -23.66
CA ASP A 278 -9.01 -3.00 -23.65
C ASP A 278 -8.24 -3.57 -22.45
N GLN A 279 -8.90 -3.74 -21.29
CA GLN A 279 -8.30 -4.43 -20.15
C GLN A 279 -8.17 -5.94 -20.38
N ALA A 280 -9.18 -6.60 -20.95
CA ALA A 280 -9.13 -8.01 -21.33
C ALA A 280 -7.90 -8.30 -22.22
N ARG A 281 -7.68 -7.46 -23.24
CA ARG A 281 -6.49 -7.54 -24.10
C ARG A 281 -5.19 -7.39 -23.32
N ASN A 282 -5.13 -6.43 -22.39
CA ASN A 282 -3.92 -6.19 -21.58
C ASN A 282 -3.57 -7.35 -20.64
N VAL A 283 -4.57 -8.17 -20.29
CA VAL A 283 -4.42 -9.36 -19.44
C VAL A 283 -4.52 -10.68 -20.22
N GLY A 284 -4.54 -10.63 -21.56
CA GLY A 284 -4.58 -11.83 -22.40
C GLY A 284 -5.88 -12.66 -22.30
N ASP A 285 -6.99 -12.04 -21.92
CA ASP A 285 -8.31 -12.67 -21.86
C ASP A 285 -9.07 -12.49 -23.18
N ASP A 286 -8.72 -13.32 -24.17
CA ASP A 286 -9.25 -13.26 -25.53
C ASP A 286 -10.78 -13.47 -25.60
N GLU A 287 -11.34 -14.32 -24.72
CA GLU A 287 -12.78 -14.61 -24.69
C GLU A 287 -13.57 -13.37 -24.25
N THR A 288 -13.13 -12.72 -23.16
CA THR A 288 -13.76 -11.49 -22.73
C THR A 288 -13.52 -10.36 -23.72
N GLU A 289 -12.36 -10.28 -24.38
CA GLU A 289 -12.12 -9.31 -25.45
C GLU A 289 -13.18 -9.43 -26.57
N GLU A 290 -13.40 -10.65 -27.09
CA GLU A 290 -14.37 -10.91 -28.14
C GLU A 290 -15.80 -10.58 -27.70
N LEU A 291 -16.18 -11.00 -26.49
CA LEU A 291 -17.50 -10.73 -25.91
C LEU A 291 -17.76 -9.21 -25.84
N GLN A 292 -16.82 -8.45 -25.30
CA GLN A 292 -17.00 -7.01 -25.13
C GLN A 292 -16.97 -6.26 -26.47
N GLN A 293 -16.24 -6.76 -27.47
CA GLN A 293 -16.33 -6.24 -28.84
C GLN A 293 -17.75 -6.37 -29.42
N GLY A 294 -18.44 -7.48 -29.13
CA GLY A 294 -19.86 -7.66 -29.46
C GLY A 294 -20.77 -6.64 -28.76
N ASN A 295 -20.56 -6.43 -27.45
CA ASN A 295 -21.33 -5.46 -26.66
C ASN A 295 -21.14 -4.01 -27.15
N ILE A 296 -19.92 -3.63 -27.55
CA ILE A 296 -19.63 -2.33 -28.15
C ILE A 296 -20.45 -2.13 -29.44
N GLN A 297 -20.45 -3.11 -30.34
CA GLN A 297 -21.19 -3.03 -31.60
C GLN A 297 -22.68 -2.86 -31.35
N ALA A 298 -23.23 -3.60 -30.38
CA ALA A 298 -24.63 -3.50 -29.99
C ALA A 298 -25.00 -2.11 -29.43
N ALA A 299 -24.14 -1.50 -28.62
CA ALA A 299 -24.32 -0.14 -28.10
C ALA A 299 -24.34 0.91 -29.24
N ILE A 300 -23.44 0.77 -30.22
CA ILE A 300 -23.38 1.67 -31.38
C ILE A 300 -24.66 1.56 -32.24
N GLU A 301 -25.12 0.34 -32.49
CA GLU A 301 -26.35 0.10 -33.27
C GLU A 301 -27.59 0.64 -32.54
N ALA A 302 -27.72 0.39 -31.24
CA ALA A 302 -28.82 0.90 -30.43
C ALA A 302 -28.86 2.43 -30.41
N ARG A 303 -27.69 3.07 -30.21
CA ARG A 303 -27.56 4.53 -30.30
C ARG A 303 -27.99 5.07 -31.66
N THR A 304 -27.50 4.47 -32.75
CA THR A 304 -27.83 4.89 -34.12
C THR A 304 -29.33 4.79 -34.36
N ASN A 305 -29.96 3.70 -33.92
CA ASN A 305 -31.40 3.51 -34.03
C ASN A 305 -32.19 4.53 -33.22
N ALA A 306 -31.74 4.87 -32.01
CA ALA A 306 -32.36 5.89 -31.17
C ALA A 306 -32.25 7.31 -31.79
N GLU A 307 -31.09 7.68 -32.32
CA GLU A 307 -30.88 8.95 -33.03
C GLU A 307 -31.79 9.06 -34.27
N VAL A 308 -31.91 7.98 -35.04
CA VAL A 308 -32.82 7.90 -36.19
C VAL A 308 -34.28 8.05 -35.73
N ALA A 309 -34.70 7.34 -34.69
CA ALA A 309 -36.06 7.42 -34.16
C ALA A 309 -36.41 8.84 -33.68
N TYR A 310 -35.51 9.50 -32.98
CA TYR A 310 -35.67 10.88 -32.53
C TYR A 310 -35.84 11.85 -33.71
N HIS A 311 -35.03 11.70 -34.76
CA HIS A 311 -35.13 12.52 -35.97
C HIS A 311 -36.46 12.32 -36.73
N TYR A 312 -37.00 11.10 -36.74
CA TYR A 312 -38.32 10.86 -37.34
C TYR A 312 -39.46 11.41 -36.48
N GLN A 313 -39.40 11.23 -35.16
CA GLN A 313 -40.41 11.74 -34.24
C GLN A 313 -40.53 13.27 -34.28
N GLY A 314 -39.39 13.99 -34.39
CA GLY A 314 -39.39 15.44 -34.57
C GLY A 314 -39.97 15.92 -35.91
N LYS A 315 -39.95 15.09 -36.96
CA LYS A 315 -40.60 15.39 -38.25
C LYS A 315 -42.11 15.14 -38.23
N GLU A 316 -42.57 14.22 -37.39
CA GLU A 316 -43.99 13.88 -37.26
C GLU A 316 -44.82 14.95 -36.54
N GLU A 317 -44.26 15.65 -35.56
CA GLU A 317 -44.95 16.82 -34.97
C GLU A 317 -45.19 17.94 -35.99
N MET A 318 -44.39 17.99 -37.07
CA MET A 318 -44.56 18.95 -38.17
C MET A 318 -45.44 18.44 -39.32
N ALA A 319 -45.63 17.13 -39.45
CA ALA A 319 -46.36 16.51 -40.56
C ALA A 319 -47.43 15.57 -40.01
N GLY A 320 -48.67 16.05 -39.83
CA GLY A 320 -49.81 15.29 -39.29
C GLY A 320 -50.17 14.02 -40.08
N GLY A 321 -49.38 12.96 -39.92
CA GLY A 321 -49.37 11.73 -40.71
C GLY A 321 -50.02 10.54 -40.02
N SER A 322 -50.56 9.62 -40.83
CA SER A 322 -51.51 8.57 -40.41
C SER A 322 -50.89 7.40 -39.62
N ALA A 323 -51.65 6.88 -38.64
CA ALA A 323 -51.29 5.87 -37.65
C ALA A 323 -50.77 4.50 -38.13
N ALA A 324 -50.86 4.18 -39.43
CA ALA A 324 -50.51 2.85 -39.95
C ALA A 324 -48.99 2.57 -40.03
N GLY A 325 -48.17 3.59 -40.26
CA GLY A 325 -46.70 3.43 -40.31
C GLY A 325 -46.09 3.06 -38.96
N TRP A 326 -46.71 3.53 -37.87
CA TRP A 326 -46.26 3.35 -36.50
C TRP A 326 -46.31 1.90 -35.99
N ILE A 327 -47.29 1.13 -36.46
CA ILE A 327 -47.47 -0.25 -36.02
C ILE A 327 -46.32 -1.13 -36.54
N PHE A 328 -45.89 -0.91 -37.78
CA PHE A 328 -44.80 -1.67 -38.38
C PHE A 328 -43.44 -1.38 -37.73
N LEU A 329 -43.16 -0.10 -37.40
CA LEU A 329 -41.90 0.27 -36.77
C LEU A 329 -41.79 -0.29 -35.34
N LYS A 330 -42.88 -0.24 -34.56
CA LYS A 330 -42.91 -0.80 -33.20
C LYS A 330 -42.73 -2.31 -33.19
N ILE A 331 -43.33 -3.03 -34.14
CA ILE A 331 -43.16 -4.49 -34.25
C ILE A 331 -41.71 -4.83 -34.59
N ALA A 332 -41.06 -4.10 -35.49
CA ALA A 332 -39.66 -4.33 -35.84
C ALA A 332 -38.72 -4.14 -34.64
N LEU A 333 -38.90 -3.07 -33.86
CA LEU A 333 -38.08 -2.79 -32.68
C LEU A 333 -38.24 -3.85 -31.58
N VAL A 334 -39.46 -4.34 -31.34
CA VAL A 334 -39.71 -5.40 -30.34
C VAL A 334 -39.05 -6.72 -30.75
N VAL A 335 -39.05 -7.06 -32.04
CA VAL A 335 -38.40 -8.29 -32.53
C VAL A 335 -36.88 -8.22 -32.37
N CYS A 336 -36.26 -7.07 -32.66
CA CYS A 336 -34.83 -6.87 -32.45
C CYS A 336 -34.44 -6.99 -30.96
N TYR A 337 -35.24 -6.42 -30.06
CA TYR A 337 -35.00 -6.49 -28.61
C TYR A 337 -35.00 -7.93 -28.08
N PHE A 338 -35.97 -8.76 -28.48
CA PHE A 338 -36.10 -10.13 -27.98
C PHE A 338 -35.03 -11.10 -28.50
N LEU A 339 -34.57 -10.91 -29.74
CA LEU A 339 -33.50 -11.74 -30.30
C LEU A 339 -32.15 -11.44 -29.65
N PHE A 340 -31.95 -10.22 -29.14
CA PHE A 340 -30.70 -9.78 -28.56
C PHE A 340 -30.52 -10.23 -27.10
N ARG A 341 -31.57 -10.09 -26.27
CA ARG A 341 -31.54 -10.47 -24.84
C ARG A 341 -31.23 -11.96 -24.60
N GLY A 342 -31.53 -12.83 -25.57
CA GLY A 342 -31.23 -14.26 -25.50
C GLY A 342 -29.75 -14.62 -25.63
N SER A 343 -28.92 -13.72 -26.17
CA SER A 343 -27.49 -13.95 -26.38
C SER A 343 -26.62 -13.46 -25.22
N CYS A 344 -27.04 -12.40 -24.50
CA CYS A 344 -26.28 -11.82 -23.39
C CYS A 344 -26.42 -12.55 -22.05
N MET A 345 -27.44 -13.42 -21.86
CA MET A 345 -27.74 -14.06 -20.57
C MET A 345 -27.18 -15.48 -20.38
N LYS A 346 -26.14 -15.88 -21.12
CA LYS A 346 -25.45 -17.17 -20.89
C LYS A 346 -24.03 -16.97 -20.39
N SER A 347 -23.84 -16.31 -19.25
CA SER A 347 -22.65 -16.52 -18.42
C SER A 347 -22.95 -17.64 -17.41
N SER A 348 -22.64 -18.87 -17.77
CA SER A 348 -22.37 -19.89 -16.75
C SER A 348 -20.95 -19.63 -16.29
N THR A 349 -20.77 -19.12 -15.07
CA THR A 349 -19.47 -19.08 -14.39
C THR A 349 -18.83 -20.48 -14.48
N PRO A 350 -17.66 -20.64 -15.13
CA PRO A 350 -16.94 -21.91 -15.10
C PRO A 350 -16.37 -22.14 -13.70
N ASP A 351 -16.48 -23.35 -13.17
CA ASP A 351 -15.62 -23.82 -12.07
C ASP A 351 -14.17 -23.81 -12.60
N TYR A 352 -13.37 -22.85 -12.18
CA TYR A 352 -11.96 -22.75 -12.52
C TYR A 352 -11.14 -23.68 -11.62
N ASP A 353 -10.78 -24.85 -12.15
CA ASP A 353 -9.74 -25.73 -11.59
C ASP A 353 -8.55 -25.67 -12.56
N PHE A 354 -7.71 -24.64 -12.42
CA PHE A 354 -6.59 -24.39 -13.33
C PHE A 354 -5.28 -24.95 -12.77
N GLN A 355 -4.66 -25.89 -13.49
CA GLN A 355 -3.25 -26.23 -13.29
C GLN A 355 -2.43 -25.62 -14.45
N PRO A 356 -1.48 -24.71 -14.18
CA PRO A 356 -0.69 -24.12 -15.24
C PRO A 356 0.38 -25.10 -15.71
N THR A 357 0.17 -25.74 -16.86
CA THR A 357 1.28 -26.36 -17.61
C THR A 357 1.90 -25.31 -18.52
N TYR A 358 2.67 -24.39 -17.93
CA TYR A 358 3.61 -23.58 -18.67
C TYR A 358 4.99 -24.24 -18.57
N THR A 359 5.45 -24.84 -19.67
CA THR A 359 6.86 -25.20 -19.83
C THR A 359 7.59 -24.03 -20.48
N PRO A 360 8.47 -23.30 -19.76
CA PRO A 360 9.30 -22.28 -20.37
C PRO A 360 10.23 -22.89 -21.43
N PRO A 361 10.62 -22.14 -22.47
CA PRO A 361 11.62 -22.60 -23.43
C PRO A 361 12.95 -22.87 -22.71
N PRO A 362 13.78 -23.82 -23.20
CA PRO A 362 15.09 -24.06 -22.62
C PRO A 362 15.93 -22.79 -22.76
N ILE A 363 16.31 -22.22 -21.62
CA ILE A 363 17.33 -21.18 -21.52
C ILE A 363 18.60 -21.80 -22.12
N THR A 364 19.02 -21.28 -23.27
CA THR A 364 20.33 -21.60 -23.82
C THR A 364 21.34 -20.68 -23.15
N ASP A 365 22.25 -21.30 -22.41
CA ASP A 365 23.46 -20.80 -21.77
C ASP A 365 23.76 -19.29 -21.94
N PHE A 366 23.46 -18.52 -20.89
CA PHE A 366 24.22 -17.30 -20.60
C PHE A 366 25.56 -17.74 -19.99
N GLU A 367 26.56 -18.04 -20.84
CA GLU A 367 27.96 -17.95 -20.41
C GLU A 367 28.25 -16.47 -20.16
N VAL A 368 28.07 -16.05 -18.91
CA VAL A 368 28.64 -14.81 -18.40
C VAL A 368 30.15 -14.91 -18.61
N ASP A 369 30.68 -14.05 -19.47
CA ASP A 369 32.08 -14.06 -19.87
C ASP A 369 32.97 -13.79 -18.65
N ARG A 370 33.44 -14.87 -18.02
CA ARG A 370 34.29 -14.87 -16.83
C ARG A 370 35.54 -14.02 -17.04
N GLN A 371 35.97 -13.89 -18.31
CA GLN A 371 37.09 -13.04 -18.72
C GLN A 371 36.78 -11.55 -18.52
N LEU A 372 35.55 -11.11 -18.74
CA LEU A 372 35.14 -9.71 -18.58
C LEU A 372 35.16 -9.27 -17.11
N ILE A 373 34.76 -10.18 -16.20
CA ILE A 373 34.80 -9.94 -14.74
C ILE A 373 36.25 -9.92 -14.23
N GLU A 374 37.10 -10.84 -14.71
CA GLU A 374 38.54 -10.83 -14.37
C GLU A 374 39.26 -9.60 -14.94
N ASP A 375 38.90 -9.12 -16.13
CA ASP A 375 39.50 -7.93 -16.74
C ASP A 375 39.11 -6.64 -15.99
N LEU A 376 37.87 -6.53 -15.52
CA LEU A 376 37.41 -5.38 -14.70
C LEU A 376 38.05 -5.37 -13.30
N ALA A 377 38.31 -6.54 -12.71
CA ALA A 377 38.97 -6.65 -11.42
C ALA A 377 40.47 -6.29 -11.51
N ASN A 378 41.14 -6.63 -12.61
CA ASN A 378 42.58 -6.42 -12.78
C ASN A 378 42.95 -5.09 -13.43
N ASN A 379 42.03 -4.43 -14.14
CA ASN A 379 42.20 -3.10 -14.71
C ASN A 379 40.98 -2.22 -14.42
N PRO A 380 40.79 -1.76 -13.17
CA PRO A 380 39.74 -0.80 -12.88
C PRO A 380 39.94 0.48 -13.72
N PRO A 381 38.87 1.06 -14.27
CA PRO A 381 38.99 2.29 -15.07
C PRO A 381 39.61 3.41 -14.22
N PRO A 382 40.48 4.25 -14.81
CA PRO A 382 41.09 5.36 -14.09
C PRO A 382 39.99 6.32 -13.60
N LEU A 383 40.08 6.68 -12.33
CA LEU A 383 39.20 7.69 -11.74
C LEU A 383 39.40 9.03 -12.46
N PRO A 384 38.34 9.83 -12.68
CA PRO A 384 38.48 11.17 -13.24
C PRO A 384 39.28 12.07 -12.28
N ASP A 385 40.30 12.74 -12.78
CA ASP A 385 41.29 13.49 -11.98
C ASP A 385 40.76 14.78 -11.29
N ASP A 386 39.49 15.14 -11.44
CA ASP A 386 39.00 16.47 -11.04
C ASP A 386 37.72 16.40 -10.19
N TYR A 387 37.86 16.08 -8.90
CA TYR A 387 36.83 16.36 -7.87
C TYR A 387 37.42 17.26 -6.78
N GLU A 388 37.71 18.51 -7.12
CA GLU A 388 37.97 19.58 -6.14
C GLU A 388 36.67 19.95 -5.44
N LEU A 389 36.56 19.56 -4.17
CA LEU A 389 35.51 20.02 -3.25
C LEU A 389 35.64 21.54 -3.04
N GLY A 390 34.85 22.31 -3.78
CA GLY A 390 34.69 23.75 -3.58
C GLY A 390 34.04 24.05 -2.24
N LEU A 391 34.85 24.32 -1.22
CA LEU A 391 34.39 24.99 0.00
C LEU A 391 34.00 26.44 -0.33
N PRO A 392 32.83 26.94 0.12
CA PRO A 392 32.48 28.35 -0.07
C PRO A 392 33.37 29.27 0.79
N PRO A 393 33.68 30.49 0.31
CA PRO A 393 34.55 31.42 1.02
C PRO A 393 33.87 32.00 2.28
N ALA A 394 34.63 32.00 3.38
CA ALA A 394 34.27 32.70 4.60
C ALA A 394 34.26 34.22 4.37
N THR A 395 33.08 34.82 4.42
CA THR A 395 32.83 36.26 4.57
C THR A 395 31.53 36.40 5.39
N GLY A 396 31.37 37.27 6.38
CA GLY A 396 32.25 38.27 6.94
C GLY A 396 31.72 38.74 8.31
N ASP A 397 32.64 39.38 9.02
CA ASP A 397 32.50 40.44 10.03
C ASP A 397 31.07 40.95 10.31
N VAL A 398 30.58 40.72 11.52
CA VAL A 398 29.40 41.41 12.09
C VAL A 398 29.86 42.12 13.35
N THR A 399 29.87 43.44 13.24
CA THR A 399 30.13 44.41 14.30
C THR A 399 29.16 44.26 15.47
N GLU A 400 29.70 44.33 16.68
CA GLU A 400 28.99 44.47 17.94
C GLU A 400 28.01 45.65 17.90
N GLY A 401 26.71 45.34 17.93
CA GLY A 401 25.63 46.30 18.14
C GLY A 401 25.22 46.30 19.60
N GLU A 402 25.59 47.37 20.29
CA GLU A 402 25.16 47.78 21.63
C GLU A 402 23.62 47.85 21.68
N ILE A 403 22.98 47.04 22.52
CA ILE A 403 21.54 47.09 22.78
C ILE A 403 21.35 47.76 24.14
N ASP A 404 21.01 49.05 24.12
CA ASP A 404 20.38 49.75 25.24
C ASP A 404 18.95 49.21 25.42
N VAL A 405 18.70 48.58 26.57
CA VAL A 405 17.35 48.23 27.01
C VAL A 405 16.91 49.27 28.03
N GLU A 406 16.09 50.22 27.58
CA GLU A 406 15.32 51.13 28.44
C GLU A 406 14.30 50.33 29.25
N THR A 407 14.47 50.38 30.57
CA THR A 407 13.54 49.84 31.57
C THR A 407 12.53 50.92 31.95
N GLU A 408 11.33 50.91 31.36
CA GLU A 408 10.16 51.60 31.91
C GLU A 408 8.92 50.68 31.83
N GLY A 409 8.19 50.58 32.93
CA GLY A 409 6.89 49.90 32.97
C GLY A 409 6.60 49.24 34.31
N GLY A 410 6.23 50.06 35.30
CA GLY A 410 5.77 49.60 36.60
C GLY A 410 4.36 49.01 36.53
N ILE A 411 4.10 48.01 37.36
CA ILE A 411 2.76 47.65 37.81
C ILE A 411 2.80 47.48 39.33
N GLU A 412 1.99 48.30 39.98
CA GLU A 412 1.72 48.36 41.40
C GLU A 412 0.96 47.12 41.90
N GLY A 413 1.22 46.77 43.17
CA GLY A 413 0.16 46.51 44.13
C GLY A 413 -0.25 45.05 44.37
N GLY A 414 0.07 44.53 45.55
CA GLY A 414 -0.50 43.28 46.04
C GLY A 414 0.08 42.76 47.35
N VAL A 415 0.09 43.58 48.40
CA VAL A 415 0.42 43.16 49.77
C VAL A 415 -0.75 42.40 50.36
N LEU A 416 -0.57 41.13 50.72
CA LEU A 416 -1.29 40.49 51.83
C LEU A 416 -0.33 39.63 52.63
N GLY A 417 -0.08 40.10 53.85
CA GLY A 417 0.68 39.38 54.88
C GLY A 417 -0.15 38.25 55.50
N GLY A 418 0.58 37.27 56.04
CA GLY A 418 0.03 36.18 56.81
C GLY A 418 1.15 35.49 57.59
N THR A 419 1.61 36.14 58.65
CA THR A 419 2.26 35.48 59.79
C THR A 419 1.17 34.78 60.61
N LEU A 420 1.42 33.54 61.03
CA LEU A 420 1.07 33.01 62.36
C LEU A 420 1.68 31.61 62.54
N GLU A 421 2.52 31.52 63.58
CA GLU A 421 2.97 30.37 64.40
C GLU A 421 3.73 29.19 63.77
#